data_AF-A0A9X3V7R7-F1
#
_entry.id   AF-A0A9X3V7R7-F1
#
_cell.length_a   1.000
_cell.length_b   1.000
_cell.length_c   1.000
_cell.angle_alpha   90.00
_cell.angle_beta   90.00
_cell.angle_gamma   90.00
#
_symmetry.space_group_name_H-M   'P 1'
#
loop_
_entity.id
_entity.type
_entity.pdbx_description
1 polymer ?
#
loop_
_entity_poly.entity_id
_entity_poly.type
_entity_poly.pdbx_seq_one_letter_code
_entity_poly.pdbx_strand_id
1 'polypeptide(L)' 'MTSDDLRAWQSAMGYTYDTAAQALGISRSGYAKLVLGQSPIDKRTGLACAALAAGLGEWADPAERGSR' A
#
# COMPACT_ATOMS: atom_id res chain seq x y z
N MET A 1 1.45 -8.98 -8.28
CA MET A 1 1.74 -8.93 -6.84
C MET A 1 0.98 -10.08 -6.19
N THR A 2 1.72 -11.01 -5.59
CA THR A 2 1.22 -12.13 -4.79
C THR A 2 1.18 -11.75 -3.30
N SER A 3 0.61 -12.61 -2.46
CA SER A 3 0.65 -12.42 -1.01
C SER A 3 2.08 -12.41 -0.45
N ASP A 4 3.00 -13.15 -1.06
CA ASP A 4 4.41 -13.16 -0.66
C ASP A 4 5.11 -11.86 -1.09
N ASP A 5 4.82 -11.35 -2.29
CA ASP A 5 5.30 -10.04 -2.75
C ASP A 5 4.83 -8.93 -1.79
N LEU A 6 3.60 -9.02 -1.28
CA LEU A 6 3.04 -8.05 -0.33
C LEU A 6 3.76 -8.09 1.03
N ARG A 7 4.10 -9.28 1.54
CA ARG A 7 4.92 -9.42 2.76
C ARG A 7 6.32 -8.87 2.56
N ALA A 8 6.93 -9.14 1.41
CA ALA A 8 8.25 -8.62 1.06
C ALA A 8 8.24 -7.09 0.99
N TRP A 9 7.22 -6.50 0.34
CA TRP A 9 7.00 -5.06 0.31
C TRP A 9 6.84 -4.48 1.70
N GLN A 10 6.00 -5.09 2.55
CA GLN A 10 5.79 -4.64 3.93
C GLN A 10 7.10 -4.59 4.72
N SER A 11 7.91 -5.66 4.61
CA SER A 11 9.21 -5.77 5.26
C SER A 11 10.19 -4.69 4.75
N ALA A 12 10.24 -4.50 3.43
CA ALA A 12 11.10 -3.50 2.79
C ALA A 12 10.77 -2.06 3.21
N MET A 13 9.48 -1.76 3.43
CA MET A 13 9.03 -0.46 3.92
C MET A 13 9.20 -0.29 5.45
N GLY A 14 9.56 -1.34 6.18
CA GLY A 14 9.62 -1.32 7.64
C GLY A 14 8.25 -1.19 8.31
N TYR A 15 7.18 -1.58 7.63
CA TYR A 15 5.81 -1.43 8.13
C TYR A 15 5.38 -2.59 9.01
N THR A 16 4.58 -2.26 10.03
CA THR A 16 3.75 -3.26 10.72
C THR A 16 2.49 -3.55 9.89
N TYR A 17 1.70 -4.54 10.29
CA TYR A 17 0.40 -4.79 9.67
C TYR A 17 -0.52 -3.57 9.72
N ASP A 18 -0.49 -2.83 10.83
CA ASP A 18 -1.35 -1.66 11.02
C ASP A 18 -0.91 -0.50 10.14
N THR A 19 0.39 -0.20 10.11
CA THR A 19 0.90 0.91 9.30
C THR A 19 0.84 0.62 7.81
N ALA A 20 1.00 -0.64 7.39
CA ALA A 20 0.81 -1.06 6.01
C ALA A 20 -0.66 -0.90 5.58
N ALA A 21 -1.60 -1.33 6.42
CA ALA A 21 -3.03 -1.15 6.16
C ALA A 21 -3.39 0.35 6.06
N GLN A 22 -2.87 1.17 6.97
CA GLN A 22 -3.06 2.62 6.97
C GLN A 22 -2.48 3.27 5.70
N ALA A 23 -1.25 2.90 5.30
CA ALA A 23 -0.61 3.44 4.11
C ALA A 23 -1.37 3.10 2.82
N LEU A 24 -2.01 1.93 2.77
CA LEU A 24 -2.86 1.50 1.65
C LEU A 24 -4.31 2.03 1.76
N GLY A 25 -4.68 2.70 2.85
CA GLY A 25 -6.03 3.20 3.07
C GLY A 25 -7.09 2.12 3.27
N ILE A 26 -6.70 0.94 3.80
CA ILE A 26 -7.61 -0.19 4.05
C ILE A 26 -7.65 -0.59 5.53
N SER A 27 -8.63 -1.40 5.91
CA SER A 27 -8.71 -1.92 7.29
C SER A 27 -7.60 -2.95 7.58
N ARG A 28 -7.17 -3.05 8.85
CA ARG A 28 -6.21 -4.07 9.30
C ARG A 28 -6.66 -5.50 8.95
N SER A 29 -7.94 -5.80 9.15
CA SER A 29 -8.50 -7.12 8.82
C SER A 29 -8.53 -7.37 7.32
N GLY A 30 -8.77 -6.34 6.50
CA GLY A 30 -8.66 -6.41 5.04
C GLY A 30 -7.22 -6.72 4.61
N TYR A 31 -6.25 -6.00 5.17
CA TYR A 31 -4.83 -6.26 4.91
C TYR A 31 -4.41 -7.69 5.30
N ALA A 32 -4.85 -8.17 6.47
CA ALA A 32 -4.56 -9.54 6.90
C ALA A 32 -5.09 -10.60 5.91
N LYS A 33 -6.28 -10.40 5.33
CA LYS A 33 -6.83 -11.31 4.30
C LYS A 33 -5.99 -11.35 3.03
N LEU A 34 -5.46 -10.21 2.59
CA LEU A 34 -4.57 -10.14 1.43
C LEU A 34 -3.27 -10.91 1.70
N VAL A 35 -2.67 -10.69 2.87
CA VAL A 35 -1.43 -11.34 3.27
C VAL A 35 -1.63 -12.85 3.44
N LEU A 36 -2.76 -13.30 3.99
CA LEU A 36 -3.11 -14.72 4.12
C LEU A 36 -3.56 -15.39 2.81
N GLY A 37 -3.66 -14.64 1.71
CA GLY A 37 -4.13 -15.17 0.42
C GLY A 37 -5.64 -15.49 0.38
N GLN A 38 -6.39 -15.04 1.38
CA GLN A 38 -7.86 -15.22 1.46
C GLN A 38 -8.62 -14.24 0.55
N SER A 39 -7.94 -13.21 0.06
CA SER A 39 -8.48 -12.25 -0.90
C SER A 39 -7.42 -11.93 -1.94
N PRO A 40 -7.78 -11.85 -3.23
CA PRO A 40 -6.83 -11.52 -4.27
C PRO A 40 -6.35 -10.08 -4.12
N ILE A 41 -5.07 -9.85 -4.41
CA ILE A 41 -4.52 -8.50 -4.50
C ILE A 41 -4.88 -7.96 -5.87
N ASP A 42 -5.75 -6.95 -5.89
CA ASP A 42 -6.15 -6.30 -7.13
C ASP A 42 -5.05 -5.40 -7.69
N LYS A 43 -5.22 -4.99 -8.95
CA LYS A 43 -4.26 -4.11 -9.63
C LYS A 43 -4.08 -2.77 -8.91
N ARG A 44 -5.13 -2.26 -8.25
CA ARG A 44 -5.11 -0.98 -7.52
C ARG A 44 -4.17 -1.07 -6.32
N THR A 45 -4.31 -2.12 -5.51
CA THR A 45 -3.44 -2.38 -4.35
C THR A 45 -2.00 -2.60 -4.79
N GLY A 46 -1.78 -3.37 -5.86
CA GLY A 46 -0.43 -3.58 -6.40
C GLY A 46 0.23 -2.28 -6.87
N LEU A 47 -0.51 -1.39 -7.53
CA LEU A 47 -0.01 -0.07 -7.95
C LEU A 47 0.22 0.85 -6.76
N ALA A 48 -0.64 0.83 -5.74
CA ALA A 48 -0.45 1.60 -4.51
C ALA A 48 0.84 1.20 -3.78
N CYS A 49 1.13 -0.11 -3.68
CA CYS A 49 2.39 -0.58 -3.10
C CYS A 49 3.62 -0.07 -3.88
N ALA A 50 3.57 -0.09 -5.22
CA ALA A 50 4.64 0.42 -6.06
C ALA A 50 4.81 1.94 -5.92
N ALA A 51 3.71 2.69 -5.88
CA ALA A 51 3.72 4.14 -5.67
C ALA A 51 4.37 4.50 -4.33
N LEU A 52 3.94 3.86 -3.24
CA LEU A 52 4.49 4.08 -1.90
C LEU A 52 5.98 3.72 -1.82
N ALA A 53 6.41 2.62 -2.46
CA ALA A 53 7.82 2.24 -2.54
C ALA A 53 8.66 3.25 -3.34
N ALA A 54 8.06 3.95 -4.30
CA ALA A 54 8.68 5.04 -5.05
C ALA A 54 8.60 6.40 -4.31
N GLY A 55 8.07 6.44 -3.08
CA GLY A 55 7.89 7.68 -2.32
C GLY A 55 6.74 8.55 -2.82
N LEU A 56 5.82 7.99 -3.62
CA LEU A 56 4.64 8.69 -4.13
C LEU A 56 3.48 8.53 -3.15
N GLY A 57 2.74 9.61 -2.93
CA GLY A 57 1.48 9.63 -2.19
C GLY A 57 0.26 9.73 -3.10
N GLU A 58 -0.89 10.05 -2.52
CA GLU A 58 -2.11 10.32 -3.25
C GLU A 58 -1.92 11.43 -4.30
N TRP A 59 -2.72 11.38 -5.36
CA TRP A 59 -2.72 12.45 -6.36
C TRP A 59 -3.15 13.76 -5.70
N ALA A 60 -2.24 14.73 -5.70
CA ALA A 60 -2.55 16.12 -5.40
C ALA A 60 -2.41 16.94 -6.67
N ASP A 61 -3.33 17.89 -6.90
CA ASP A 61 -3.24 18.82 -8.03
C ASP A 61 -1.88 19.53 -7.99
N PRO A 62 -1.08 19.49 -9.07
CA PRO A 62 0.16 20.24 -9.17
C PRO A 62 0.01 21.74 -8.89
N ALA A 63 -1.15 22.35 -9.20
CA ALA A 63 -1.42 23.77 -8.94
C ALA A 63 -1.49 24.08 -7.44
N GLU A 64 -1.95 23.13 -6.62
CA GLU A 64 -2.03 23.25 -5.16
C GLU A 64 -0.69 22.95 -4.47
N ARG A 65 0.24 22.29 -5.17
CA ARG A 65 1.55 21.87 -4.65
C ARG A 65 2.61 22.99 -4.64
N GLY A 66 2.42 24.05 -5.42
CA GLY A 66 3.32 25.21 -5.51
C GLY A 66 2.93 26.40 -4.63
N SER A 67 1.81 26.31 -3.90
CA SER A 67 1.27 27.39 -3.06
C SER A 67 1.49 27.17 -1.55
N ARG A 68 2.33 26.21 -1.16
CA ARG A 68 2.70 25.92 0.24
C ARG A 68 4.17 26.14 0.50
#